data_AF-A0A829G9C1-F1
#
_entry.id   AF-A0A829G9C1-F1
#
_cell.length_a   1.000
_cell.length_b   1.000
_cell.length_c   1.000
_cell.angle_alpha   90.00
_cell.angle_beta   90.00
_cell.angle_gamma   90.00
#
_symmetry.space_group_name_H-M   'P 1'
#
loop_
_entity.id
_entity.type
_entity.pdbx_description
1 polymer ?
#
loop_
_entity_poly.entity_id
_entity_poly.type
_entity_poly.pdbx_seq_one_letter_code
_entity_poly.pdbx_strand_id
1 'polypeptide(L)'
;DRDRSLARISELIRQRLQPDQRSAWRHQSSLDFAVRYQELVKSLPRDRRLWKYNNNAMKPYRGQLDAMSRNYLMRCKPEELGEFKQLLAQETRFREALYGSGTKEANRAQDYTDNKLHELYARMGNSILKDISAYRSEQEAVSQTHHQPSVANHLNGLQKIFNADIKAQRLAKREY
;
A
#
# COMPACT_ATOMS: atom_id res chain seq x y z
N ASP A 1 22.91 -14.74 -14.89
CA ASP A 1 22.55 -13.42 -14.33
C ASP A 1 21.05 -13.28 -14.02
N ARG A 2 20.13 -13.78 -14.86
CA ARG A 2 18.65 -13.76 -14.64
C ARG A 2 18.17 -14.17 -13.24
N ASP A 3 18.73 -15.23 -12.66
CA ASP A 3 18.31 -15.69 -11.33
C ASP A 3 18.56 -14.62 -10.25
N ARG A 4 19.55 -13.73 -10.47
CA ARG A 4 19.77 -12.55 -9.61
C ARG A 4 18.66 -11.52 -9.77
N SER A 5 18.19 -11.24 -10.99
CA SER A 5 17.06 -10.32 -11.23
C SER A 5 15.76 -10.82 -10.58
N LEU A 6 15.47 -12.12 -10.69
CA LEU A 6 14.29 -12.73 -10.07
C LEU A 6 14.38 -12.72 -8.53
N ALA A 7 15.58 -12.96 -7.99
CA ALA A 7 15.85 -12.83 -6.57
C ALA A 7 15.66 -11.37 -6.11
N ARG A 8 16.15 -10.41 -6.89
CA ARG A 8 16.03 -8.97 -6.60
C ARG A 8 14.59 -8.49 -6.60
N ILE A 9 13.77 -8.90 -7.58
CA ILE A 9 12.32 -8.64 -7.58
C ILE A 9 11.67 -9.13 -6.28
N SER A 10 12.02 -10.34 -5.85
CA SER A 10 11.47 -10.94 -4.64
C SER A 10 11.95 -10.23 -3.37
N GLU A 11 13.21 -9.78 -3.32
CA GLU A 11 13.77 -8.98 -2.24
C GLU A 11 13.06 -7.61 -2.13
N LEU A 12 12.89 -6.92 -3.27
CA LEU A 12 12.19 -5.64 -3.34
C LEU A 12 10.78 -5.75 -2.76
N ILE A 13 10.01 -6.75 -3.19
CA ILE A 13 8.66 -7.02 -2.66
C ILE A 13 8.68 -7.27 -1.16
N ARG A 14 9.63 -8.06 -0.66
CA ARG A 14 9.62 -8.55 0.72
C ARG A 14 10.15 -7.55 1.74
N GLN A 15 11.05 -6.67 1.32
CA GLN A 15 11.82 -5.83 2.22
C GLN A 15 11.77 -4.36 1.81
N ARG A 16 12.22 -4.03 0.60
CA ARG A 16 12.54 -2.65 0.23
C ARG A 16 11.30 -1.80 -0.07
N LEU A 17 10.25 -2.42 -0.62
CA LEU A 17 8.96 -1.78 -0.92
C LEU A 17 7.98 -1.78 0.26
N GLN A 18 8.32 -2.47 1.35
CA GLN A 18 7.48 -2.49 2.54
C GLN A 18 7.67 -1.19 3.35
N PRO A 19 6.66 -0.76 4.13
CA PRO A 19 6.84 0.36 5.03
C PRO A 19 7.86 0.04 6.13
N ASP A 20 8.69 1.01 6.48
CA ASP A 20 9.75 0.85 7.49
C ASP A 20 9.17 0.59 8.89
N GLN A 21 7.97 1.10 9.16
CA GLN A 21 7.23 0.89 10.40
C GLN A 21 5.77 0.54 10.13
N ARG A 22 5.18 -0.31 10.97
CA ARG A 22 3.75 -0.68 10.83
C ARG A 22 2.81 0.53 10.94
N SER A 23 3.16 1.47 11.82
CA SER A 23 2.41 2.72 12.05
C SER A 23 2.51 3.72 10.90
N ALA A 24 3.30 3.44 9.87
CA ALA A 24 3.46 4.34 8.73
C ALA A 24 2.12 4.64 8.04
N TRP A 25 1.14 3.73 8.08
CA TRP A 25 -0.14 3.90 7.40
C TRP A 25 -1.02 4.97 8.06
N ARG A 26 -1.30 4.86 9.36
CA ARG A 26 -2.10 5.86 10.09
C ARG A 26 -1.44 7.24 10.22
N HIS A 27 -0.13 7.35 10.03
CA HIS A 27 0.63 8.60 10.14
C HIS A 27 1.00 9.21 8.78
N GLN A 28 0.34 8.79 7.70
CA GLN A 28 0.53 9.43 6.40
C GLN A 28 0.12 10.90 6.45
N SER A 29 1.00 11.76 5.93
CA SER A 29 0.80 13.21 5.88
C SER A 29 -0.16 13.68 4.79
N SER A 30 -0.68 12.79 3.96
CA SER A 30 -1.64 13.14 2.91
C SER A 30 -3.07 13.12 3.46
N LEU A 31 -3.83 14.19 3.24
CA LEU A 31 -5.24 14.26 3.66
C LEU A 31 -6.08 13.19 2.95
N ASP A 32 -5.92 13.02 1.64
CA ASP A 32 -6.62 11.99 0.87
C ASP A 32 -6.34 10.59 1.44
N PHE A 33 -5.08 10.30 1.78
CA PHE A 33 -4.71 9.05 2.41
C PHE A 33 -5.40 8.88 3.77
N ALA A 34 -5.36 9.91 4.62
CA ALA A 34 -5.95 9.88 5.95
C ALA A 34 -7.47 9.64 5.90
N VAL A 35 -8.18 10.30 4.98
CA VAL A 35 -9.62 10.11 4.77
C VAL A 35 -9.92 8.68 4.35
N ARG A 36 -9.22 8.16 3.33
CA ARG A 36 -9.41 6.77 2.86
C ARG A 36 -9.11 5.74 3.95
N TYR A 37 -8.06 5.98 4.74
CA TYR A 37 -7.72 5.12 5.87
C TYR A 37 -8.86 5.06 6.87
N GLN A 38 -9.46 6.19 7.22
CA GLN A 38 -10.58 6.25 8.17
C GLN A 38 -11.87 5.64 7.62
N GLU A 39 -12.17 5.82 6.34
CA GLU A 39 -13.26 5.12 5.67
C GLU A 39 -13.09 3.60 5.73
N LEU A 40 -11.87 3.11 5.49
CA LEU A 40 -11.55 1.69 5.58
C LEU A 40 -11.69 1.19 7.03
N VAL A 41 -11.19 1.94 8.02
CA VAL A 41 -11.39 1.63 9.45
C VAL A 41 -12.87 1.48 9.80
N LYS A 42 -13.78 2.25 9.21
CA LYS A 42 -15.22 2.19 9.50
C LYS A 42 -15.95 1.09 8.74
N SER A 43 -15.55 0.81 7.51
CA SER A 43 -16.25 -0.09 6.59
C SER A 43 -15.85 -1.56 6.72
N LEU A 44 -14.65 -1.87 7.22
CA LEU A 44 -14.17 -3.25 7.34
C LEU A 44 -15.13 -4.15 8.15
N PRO A 45 -15.30 -5.42 7.77
CA PRO A 45 -16.16 -6.37 8.48
C PRO A 45 -15.85 -6.44 9.97
N ARG A 46 -16.89 -6.66 10.78
CA ARG A 46 -16.74 -6.78 12.24
C ARG A 46 -15.79 -7.91 12.64
N ASP A 47 -15.86 -9.06 11.95
CA ASP A 47 -14.95 -10.18 12.21
C ASP A 47 -13.55 -9.92 11.61
N ARG A 48 -12.60 -9.63 12.49
CA ARG A 48 -11.20 -9.36 12.13
C ARG A 48 -10.47 -10.58 11.57
N ARG A 49 -10.96 -11.81 11.80
CA ARG A 49 -10.34 -13.03 11.23
C ARG A 49 -10.39 -13.04 9.71
N LEU A 50 -11.34 -12.30 9.14
CA LEU A 50 -11.53 -12.14 7.70
C LEU A 50 -10.52 -11.19 7.06
N TRP A 51 -9.80 -10.39 7.86
CA TRP A 51 -8.92 -9.31 7.39
C TRP A 51 -7.60 -9.87 6.86
N LYS A 52 -7.67 -10.52 5.70
CA LYS A 52 -6.53 -10.97 4.91
C LYS A 52 -6.82 -10.57 3.48
N TYR A 53 -5.88 -9.90 2.82
CA TYR A 53 -6.07 -9.36 1.47
C TYR A 53 -6.69 -10.38 0.49
N ASN A 54 -6.20 -11.62 0.53
CA ASN A 54 -6.67 -12.72 -0.32
C ASN A 54 -7.94 -13.44 0.17
N ASN A 55 -8.50 -13.08 1.32
CA ASN A 55 -9.80 -13.59 1.75
C ASN A 55 -10.90 -13.06 0.82
N ASN A 56 -11.91 -13.88 0.54
CA ASN A 56 -13.05 -13.50 -0.28
C ASN A 56 -13.85 -12.33 0.32
N ALA A 57 -13.98 -12.27 1.64
CA ALA A 57 -14.61 -11.15 2.34
C ALA A 57 -13.91 -9.81 2.10
N MET A 58 -12.64 -9.85 1.68
CA MET A 58 -11.85 -8.66 1.39
C MET A 58 -11.97 -8.17 -0.05
N LYS A 59 -12.62 -8.91 -0.96
CA LYS A 59 -12.79 -8.52 -2.37
C LYS A 59 -13.26 -7.07 -2.56
N PRO A 60 -14.29 -6.57 -1.84
CA PRO A 60 -14.78 -5.20 -2.01
C PRO A 60 -13.75 -4.12 -1.63
N TYR A 61 -12.78 -4.44 -0.78
CA TYR A 61 -11.81 -3.48 -0.23
C TYR A 61 -10.45 -3.50 -0.95
N ARG A 62 -10.19 -4.52 -1.80
CA ARG A 62 -8.88 -4.67 -2.49
C ARG A 62 -8.52 -3.43 -3.32
N GLY A 63 -9.48 -2.86 -4.05
CA GLY A 63 -9.24 -1.67 -4.86
C GLY A 63 -8.73 -0.48 -4.02
N GLN A 64 -9.31 -0.26 -2.83
CA GLN A 64 -8.87 0.80 -1.91
C GLN A 64 -7.51 0.47 -1.29
N LEU A 65 -7.27 -0.77 -0.87
CA LEU A 65 -5.97 -1.23 -0.35
C LEU A 65 -4.85 -1.06 -1.40
N ASP A 66 -5.12 -1.40 -2.65
CA ASP A 66 -4.15 -1.26 -3.74
C ASP A 66 -3.89 0.23 -4.04
N ALA A 67 -4.93 1.07 -4.02
CA ALA A 67 -4.78 2.52 -4.23
C ALA A 67 -3.93 3.18 -3.14
N MET A 68 -4.17 2.84 -1.88
CA MET A 68 -3.35 3.30 -0.75
C MET A 68 -1.91 2.80 -0.87
N SER A 69 -1.73 1.53 -1.25
CA SER A 69 -0.41 0.95 -1.49
C SER A 69 0.36 1.70 -2.59
N ARG A 70 -0.29 1.97 -3.73
CA ARG A 70 0.31 2.75 -4.83
C ARG A 70 0.71 4.15 -4.39
N ASN A 71 -0.19 4.85 -3.69
CA ASN A 71 0.09 6.19 -3.19
C ASN A 71 1.32 6.22 -2.28
N TYR A 72 1.44 5.25 -1.36
CA TYR A 72 2.60 5.12 -0.50
C TYR A 72 3.89 4.87 -1.29
N LEU A 73 3.90 3.90 -2.21
CA LEU A 73 5.11 3.58 -2.99
C LEU A 73 5.60 4.78 -3.79
N MET A 74 4.69 5.51 -4.45
CA MET A 74 5.05 6.68 -5.24
C MET A 74 5.65 7.82 -4.40
N ARG A 75 5.23 7.97 -3.14
CA ARG A 75 5.68 9.07 -2.28
C ARG A 75 6.90 8.70 -1.44
N CYS A 76 6.97 7.46 -0.98
CA CYS A 76 7.91 7.05 0.06
C CYS A 76 9.01 6.11 -0.46
N LYS A 77 8.77 5.38 -1.56
CA LYS A 77 9.71 4.40 -2.13
C LYS A 77 9.80 4.53 -3.67
N PRO A 78 9.92 5.75 -4.25
CA PRO A 78 9.84 5.95 -5.69
C PRO A 78 10.99 5.26 -6.45
N GLU A 79 12.19 5.25 -5.87
CA GLU A 79 13.38 4.64 -6.47
C GLU A 79 13.24 3.12 -6.52
N GLU A 80 12.88 2.47 -5.41
CA GLU A 80 12.67 1.03 -5.36
C GLU A 80 11.50 0.60 -6.24
N LEU A 81 10.44 1.42 -6.32
CA LEU A 81 9.33 1.18 -7.22
C LEU A 81 9.77 1.26 -8.69
N GLY A 82 10.63 2.22 -9.01
CA GLY A 82 11.24 2.36 -10.34
C GLY A 82 12.05 1.13 -10.71
N GLU A 83 12.95 0.69 -9.81
CA GLU A 83 13.76 -0.51 -9.98
C GLU A 83 12.88 -1.75 -10.20
N PHE A 84 11.86 -1.94 -9.35
CA PHE A 84 10.92 -3.05 -9.46
C PHE A 84 10.22 -3.09 -10.83
N LYS A 85 9.71 -1.95 -11.31
CA LYS A 85 9.05 -1.86 -12.62
C LYS A 85 10.01 -2.15 -13.77
N GLN A 86 11.25 -1.65 -13.68
CA GLN A 86 12.27 -1.89 -14.70
C GLN A 86 12.62 -3.37 -14.81
N LEU A 87 12.82 -4.05 -13.67
CA LEU A 87 13.13 -5.49 -13.66
C LEU A 87 11.99 -6.34 -14.24
N LEU A 88 10.73 -5.99 -13.94
CA LEU A 88 9.57 -6.65 -14.54
C LEU A 88 9.52 -6.43 -16.06
N ALA A 89 9.73 -5.21 -16.53
CA ALA A 89 9.74 -4.91 -17.96
C ALA A 89 10.87 -5.65 -18.71
N GLN A 90 12.05 -5.78 -18.09
CA GLN A 90 13.16 -6.55 -18.65
C GLN A 90 12.81 -8.04 -18.77
N GLU A 91 12.18 -8.63 -17.76
CA GLU A 91 11.75 -10.04 -17.78
C GLU A 91 10.70 -10.28 -18.87
N THR A 92 9.73 -9.38 -19.04
CA THR A 92 8.74 -9.47 -20.11
C THR A 92 9.40 -9.39 -21.49
N ARG A 93 10.25 -8.38 -21.73
CA ARG A 93 10.95 -8.21 -23.01
C ARG A 93 11.84 -9.41 -23.35
N PHE A 94 12.54 -9.96 -22.36
CA PHE A 94 13.39 -11.14 -22.55
C PHE A 94 12.58 -12.35 -23.04
N ARG A 95 11.41 -12.60 -22.43
CA ARG A 95 10.53 -13.70 -22.81
C ARG A 95 9.91 -13.49 -24.19
N GLU A 96 9.47 -12.28 -24.50
CA GLU A 96 8.98 -11.93 -25.83
C GLU A 96 10.05 -12.10 -26.91
N ALA A 97 11.30 -11.74 -26.63
CA ALA A 97 12.41 -11.93 -27.56
C ALA A 97 12.75 -13.41 -27.81
N LEU A 98 12.63 -14.26 -26.79
CA LEU A 98 12.91 -15.69 -26.90
C LEU A 98 11.84 -16.48 -27.65
N TYR A 99 10.56 -16.12 -27.43
CA TYR A 99 9.45 -16.95 -27.87
C TYR A 99 8.53 -16.26 -28.89
N GLY A 100 8.74 -14.97 -29.18
CA GLY A 100 7.83 -14.16 -29.99
C GLY A 100 6.60 -13.69 -29.20
N SER A 101 6.04 -12.54 -29.61
CA SER A 101 4.81 -11.99 -29.01
C SER A 101 3.59 -12.84 -29.33
N GLY A 102 2.59 -12.84 -28.44
CA GLY A 102 1.33 -13.58 -28.63
C GLY A 102 1.43 -15.10 -28.47
N THR A 103 2.60 -15.62 -28.10
CA THR A 103 2.79 -17.04 -27.79
C THR A 103 2.34 -17.36 -26.35
N LYS A 104 2.13 -18.66 -26.08
CA LYS A 104 1.84 -19.14 -24.72
C LYS A 104 2.92 -18.71 -23.73
N GLU A 105 4.16 -18.65 -24.17
CA GLU A 105 5.32 -18.25 -23.40
C GLU A 105 5.37 -16.73 -23.15
N ALA A 106 4.96 -15.90 -24.11
CA ALA A 106 4.76 -14.47 -23.89
C ALA A 106 3.61 -14.21 -22.89
N ASN A 107 2.50 -14.94 -22.98
CA ASN A 107 1.41 -14.84 -22.00
C ASN A 107 1.88 -15.21 -20.59
N ARG A 108 2.73 -16.24 -20.44
CA ARG A 108 3.36 -16.59 -19.15
C ARG A 108 4.25 -15.47 -18.60
N ALA A 109 4.81 -14.61 -19.46
CA ALA A 109 5.58 -13.44 -19.03
C ALA A 109 4.68 -12.39 -18.38
N GLN A 110 3.53 -12.12 -19.01
CA GLN A 110 2.53 -11.21 -18.44
C GLN A 110 1.97 -11.78 -17.13
N ASP A 111 1.65 -13.07 -17.09
CA ASP A 111 1.21 -13.76 -15.87
C ASP A 111 2.24 -13.61 -14.75
N TYR A 112 3.53 -13.69 -15.05
CA TYR A 112 4.59 -13.48 -14.06
C TYR A 112 4.56 -12.05 -13.49
N THR A 113 4.45 -11.05 -14.35
CA THR A 113 4.35 -9.64 -13.95
C THR A 113 3.12 -9.40 -13.08
N ASP A 114 1.97 -9.89 -13.49
CA ASP A 114 0.71 -9.76 -12.75
C ASP A 114 0.79 -10.47 -11.39
N ASN A 115 1.40 -11.66 -11.35
CA ASN A 115 1.63 -12.40 -10.11
C ASN A 115 2.55 -11.63 -9.15
N LYS A 116 3.59 -10.94 -9.65
CA LYS A 116 4.50 -10.16 -8.81
C LYS A 116 3.89 -8.86 -8.31
N LEU A 117 3.07 -8.20 -9.12
CA LEU A 117 2.25 -7.08 -8.68
C LEU A 117 1.23 -7.52 -7.62
N HIS A 118 0.57 -8.66 -7.83
CA HIS A 118 -0.34 -9.23 -6.84
C HIS A 118 0.38 -9.58 -5.53
N GLU A 119 1.57 -10.19 -5.59
CA GLU A 119 2.37 -10.49 -4.39
C GLU A 119 2.70 -9.20 -3.61
N LEU A 120 3.11 -8.13 -4.30
CA LEU A 120 3.39 -6.84 -3.71
C LEU A 120 2.15 -6.26 -3.01
N TYR A 121 1.04 -6.15 -3.72
CA TYR A 121 -0.19 -5.57 -3.18
C TYR A 121 -0.80 -6.41 -2.06
N ALA A 122 -0.72 -7.74 -2.15
CA ALA A 122 -1.17 -8.61 -1.07
C ALA A 122 -0.37 -8.38 0.22
N ARG A 123 0.96 -8.21 0.12
CA ARG A 123 1.80 -7.91 1.30
C ARG A 123 1.48 -6.54 1.88
N MET A 124 1.39 -5.51 1.03
CA MET A 124 1.09 -4.14 1.46
C MET A 124 -0.32 -4.01 2.05
N GLY A 125 -1.33 -4.58 1.39
CA GLY A 125 -2.70 -4.63 1.89
C GLY A 125 -2.79 -5.35 3.24
N ASN A 126 -2.08 -6.46 3.42
CA ASN A 126 -2.00 -7.12 4.73
C ASN A 126 -1.27 -6.27 5.79
N SER A 127 -0.31 -5.43 5.39
CA SER A 127 0.35 -4.47 6.29
C SER A 127 -0.62 -3.38 6.75
N ILE A 128 -1.41 -2.81 5.83
CA ILE A 128 -2.46 -1.82 6.14
C ILE A 128 -3.49 -2.43 7.10
N LEU A 129 -3.99 -3.64 6.80
CA LEU A 129 -4.97 -4.33 7.65
C LEU A 129 -4.44 -4.62 9.06
N LYS A 130 -3.14 -4.91 9.20
CA LYS A 130 -2.48 -5.08 10.50
C LYS A 130 -2.44 -3.78 11.29
N ASP A 131 -2.12 -2.65 10.64
CA ASP A 131 -2.14 -1.34 11.31
C ASP A 131 -3.56 -0.95 11.75
N ILE A 132 -4.57 -1.17 10.91
CA ILE A 132 -5.97 -0.93 11.28
C ILE A 132 -6.40 -1.81 12.45
N SER A 133 -5.98 -3.09 12.48
CA SER A 133 -6.27 -3.98 13.60
C SER A 133 -5.61 -3.50 14.89
N ALA A 134 -4.37 -3.03 14.84
CA ALA A 134 -3.69 -2.46 16.00
C ALA A 134 -4.41 -1.20 16.49
N TYR A 135 -4.75 -0.29 15.56
CA TYR A 135 -5.48 0.94 15.86
C TYR A 135 -6.84 0.66 16.51
N ARG A 136 -7.64 -0.28 15.99
CA ARG A 136 -8.93 -0.62 16.63
C ARG A 136 -8.75 -1.22 18.03
N SER A 137 -7.73 -2.05 18.24
CA SER A 137 -7.42 -2.57 19.59
C SER A 137 -7.03 -1.47 20.57
N GLU A 138 -6.26 -0.47 20.12
CA GLU A 138 -5.93 0.72 20.92
C GLU A 138 -7.21 1.50 21.30
N GLN A 139 -8.13 1.71 20.36
CA GLN A 139 -9.41 2.40 20.62
C GLN A 139 -10.31 1.63 21.61
N GLU A 140 -10.37 0.31 21.48
CA GLU A 140 -11.13 -0.56 22.40
C GLU A 140 -10.55 -0.52 23.82
N ALA A 141 -9.22 -0.58 23.97
CA ALA A 141 -8.55 -0.48 25.26
C ALA A 141 -8.78 0.88 25.93
N VAL A 142 -8.77 1.97 25.16
CA VAL A 142 -9.06 3.32 25.68
C VAL A 142 -10.54 3.45 26.10
N SER A 143 -11.47 2.88 25.32
CA SER A 143 -12.90 2.91 25.64
C SER A 143 -13.26 2.09 26.89
N GLN A 144 -12.47 1.06 27.22
CA GLN A 144 -12.65 0.25 28.41
C GLN A 144 -12.03 0.89 29.66
N THR A 145 -10.98 1.69 29.51
CA THR A 145 -10.27 2.35 30.63
C THR A 145 -10.78 3.76 30.92
N HIS A 146 -11.38 4.45 29.95
CA HIS A 146 -11.94 5.78 30.09
C HIS A 146 -13.30 5.89 29.38
N HIS A 147 -14.32 6.37 30.10
CA HIS A 147 -15.57 6.83 29.49
C HIS A 147 -15.26 8.06 28.60
N GLN A 148 -15.16 7.84 27.28
CA GLN A 148 -14.87 8.74 26.14
C GLN A 148 -13.42 9.11 25.78
N PRO A 149 -13.17 9.18 24.45
CA PRO A 149 -12.69 10.43 23.87
C PRO A 149 -13.60 10.94 22.73
N SER A 150 -13.90 12.23 22.77
CA SER A 150 -14.68 12.96 21.76
C SER A 150 -13.99 12.96 20.40
N VAL A 151 -14.81 12.88 19.34
CA VAL A 151 -14.48 13.05 17.90
C VAL A 151 -13.52 14.22 17.62
N ALA A 152 -13.48 15.21 18.52
CA ALA A 152 -12.60 16.39 18.50
C ALA A 152 -11.10 16.07 18.36
N ASN A 153 -10.58 15.02 19.02
CA ASN A 153 -9.13 14.73 18.96
C ASN A 153 -8.69 14.23 17.59
N HIS A 154 -9.54 13.47 16.90
CA HIS A 154 -9.26 13.02 15.55
C HIS A 154 -9.36 14.17 14.53
N LEU A 155 -10.36 15.04 14.69
CA LEU A 155 -10.52 16.25 13.85
C LEU A 155 -9.31 17.19 13.97
N ASN A 156 -8.77 17.38 15.17
CA ASN A 156 -7.55 18.17 15.39
C ASN A 156 -6.33 17.58 14.65
N GLY A 157 -6.22 16.25 14.57
CA GLY A 157 -5.18 15.57 13.79
C GLY A 157 -5.32 15.82 12.28
N LEU A 158 -6.55 15.67 11.75
CA LEU A 158 -6.86 15.94 10.34
C LEU A 158 -6.61 17.41 9.96
N GLN A 159 -6.93 18.35 10.86
CA GLN A 159 -6.71 19.78 10.62
C GLN A 159 -5.21 20.13 10.54
N LYS A 160 -4.37 19.49 11.37
CA LYS A 160 -2.91 19.64 11.27
C LYS A 160 -2.35 19.09 9.96
N ILE A 161 -2.85 17.94 9.51
CA ILE A 161 -2.48 17.32 8.23
C ILE A 161 -2.88 18.23 7.07
N PHE A 162 -4.13 18.72 7.05
CA PHE A 162 -4.61 19.66 6.02
C PHE A 162 -3.74 20.92 5.94
N ASN A 163 -3.39 21.51 7.09
CA ASN A 163 -2.54 22.71 7.12
C ASN A 163 -1.13 22.45 6.57
N ALA A 164 -0.56 21.27 6.85
CA ALA A 164 0.74 20.87 6.32
C ALA A 164 0.69 20.65 4.79
N ASP A 165 -0.38 20.03 4.28
CA ASP A 165 -0.57 19.76 2.85
C ASP A 165 -0.73 21.05 2.05
N ILE A 166 -1.51 22.01 2.55
CA ILE A 166 -1.63 23.36 1.97
C ILE A 166 -0.27 24.08 1.95
N LYS A 167 0.53 23.94 3.00
CA LYS A 167 1.87 24.54 3.05
C LYS A 167 2.78 23.92 1.99
N ALA A 168 2.81 22.59 1.87
CA ALA A 168 3.60 21.89 0.86
C ALA A 168 3.22 22.30 -0.57
N GLN A 169 1.92 22.38 -0.87
CA GLN A 169 1.43 22.81 -2.18
C GLN A 169 1.81 24.27 -2.51
N ARG A 170 1.85 25.16 -1.51
CA ARG A 170 2.29 26.55 -1.69
C ARG A 170 3.80 26.67 -1.93
N LEU A 171 4.62 25.82 -1.30
CA LEU A 171 6.06 25.79 -1.54
C LEU A 171 6.38 25.27 -2.95
N ALA A 172 5.73 24.18 -3.37
CA ALA A 172 5.92 23.62 -4.71
C ALA A 172 5.54 24.59 -5.85
N LYS A 173 4.63 25.54 -5.60
CA LYS A 173 4.24 26.59 -6.55
C LYS A 173 5.17 27.81 -6.58
N ARG A 174 6.15 27.91 -5.66
CA ARG A 174 7.13 29.01 -5.62
C ARG A 174 8.47 28.66 -6.26
N GLU A 175 8.68 27.38 -6.59
CA GLU A 175 9.91 26.87 -7.23
C GLU A 175 9.79 26.79 -8.77
N TYR A 176 8.77 27.46 -9.34
CA TYR A 176 8.57 27.65 -10.78
C TYR A 176 8.36 29.13 -11.10
#